data_AF-A0A699XL76-F1
#
_entry.id   AF-A0A699XL76-F1
#
_cell.length_a   1.000
_cell.length_b   1.000
_cell.length_c   1.000
_cell.angle_alpha   90.00
_cell.angle_beta   90.00
_cell.angle_gamma   90.00
#
_symmetry.space_group_name_H-M   'P 1'
#
loop_
_entity.id
_entity.type
_entity.pdbx_description
1 polymer ?
#
loop_
_entity_poly.entity_id
_entity_poly.type
_entity_poly.pdbx_seq_one_letter_code
_entity_poly.pdbx_strand_id
1 'polypeptide(L)'
;SEVVGKPTFPADSLTRIKNQLLASFEYKKQNPGSLAGEELFKRLYGNHPYGHPSEGTAESIKPITIAQLKAFHTKAYAAGNAV
;
A
#
# COMPACT_ATOMS: atom_id res chain seq x y z
N SER A 1 -5.56 21.51 -4.08
CA SER A 1 -5.99 21.11 -2.72
C SER A 1 -7.15 20.10 -2.71
N GLU A 2 -8.03 20.03 -3.72
CA GLU A 2 -9.19 19.09 -3.67
C GLU A 2 -8.87 17.60 -3.83
N VAL A 3 -7.89 17.24 -4.66
CA VAL A 3 -7.59 15.83 -4.98
C VAL A 3 -7.13 15.04 -3.74
N VAL A 4 -6.30 15.67 -2.91
CA VAL A 4 -5.76 15.03 -1.70
C VAL A 4 -6.63 15.32 -0.47
N GLY A 5 -7.30 16.47 -0.41
CA GLY A 5 -8.11 16.86 0.75
C GLY A 5 -9.54 16.30 0.76
N LYS A 6 -10.12 15.99 -0.40
CA LYS A 6 -11.53 15.57 -0.53
C LYS A 6 -11.71 14.36 -1.47
N PRO A 7 -11.08 13.20 -1.19
CA PRO A 7 -11.21 12.02 -2.04
C PRO A 7 -12.63 11.40 -1.98
N THR A 8 -13.09 10.89 -3.12
CA THR A 8 -14.44 10.28 -3.26
C THR A 8 -14.48 8.76 -3.08
N PHE A 9 -13.31 8.09 -3.13
CA PHE A 9 -13.13 6.63 -3.03
C PHE A 9 -14.13 5.77 -3.83
N PRO A 10 -14.19 5.88 -5.18
CA PRO A 10 -15.06 5.05 -6.00
C PRO A 10 -14.72 3.55 -5.87
N ALA A 11 -15.74 2.69 -5.77
CA ALA A 11 -15.56 1.26 -5.52
C ALA A 11 -14.92 0.51 -6.71
N ASP A 12 -15.23 0.94 -7.92
CA ASP A 12 -14.62 0.47 -9.17
C ASP A 12 -13.13 0.83 -9.22
N SER A 13 -12.76 2.03 -8.78
CA SER A 13 -11.37 2.49 -8.69
C SER A 13 -10.59 1.66 -7.68
N LEU A 14 -11.17 1.34 -6.51
CA LEU A 14 -10.53 0.45 -5.54
C LEU A 14 -10.29 -0.94 -6.15
N THR A 15 -11.31 -1.51 -6.79
CA THR A 15 -11.20 -2.83 -7.44
C THR A 15 -10.10 -2.85 -8.50
N ARG A 16 -10.06 -1.83 -9.35
CA ARG A 16 -9.03 -1.69 -10.40
C ARG A 16 -7.62 -1.60 -9.80
N ILE A 17 -7.43 -0.76 -8.78
CA ILE A 17 -6.11 -0.57 -8.15
C ILE A 17 -5.66 -1.86 -7.45
N LYS A 18 -6.57 -2.58 -6.77
CA LYS A 18 -6.25 -3.90 -6.20
C LYS A 18 -5.75 -4.87 -7.26
N ASN A 19 -6.42 -4.95 -8.40
CA ASN A 19 -6.01 -5.84 -9.49
C ASN A 19 -4.65 -5.45 -10.07
N GLN A 20 -4.38 -4.14 -10.22
CA GLN A 20 -3.08 -3.65 -10.67
C GLN A 20 -1.95 -4.00 -9.68
N LEU A 21 -2.19 -3.85 -8.37
CA LEU A 21 -1.23 -4.24 -7.34
C LEU A 21 -0.95 -5.75 -7.36
N LEU A 22 -2.00 -6.57 -7.46
CA LEU A 22 -1.85 -8.03 -7.56
C LEU A 22 -1.01 -8.42 -8.79
N ALA A 23 -1.25 -7.80 -9.95
CA ALA A 23 -0.43 -8.03 -11.14
C ALA A 23 1.02 -7.55 -10.96
N SER A 24 1.23 -6.42 -10.29
CA SER A 24 2.57 -5.91 -9.97
C SER A 24 3.34 -6.87 -9.05
N PHE A 25 2.68 -7.47 -8.06
CA PHE A 25 3.29 -8.47 -7.19
C PHE A 25 3.73 -9.72 -7.97
N GLU A 26 2.93 -10.20 -8.93
CA GLU A 26 3.35 -11.31 -9.80
C GLU A 26 4.55 -10.93 -10.68
N TYR A 27 4.60 -9.70 -11.19
CA TYR A 27 5.74 -9.20 -11.94
C TYR A 27 7.01 -9.12 -11.08
N LYS A 28 6.91 -8.65 -9.83
CA LYS A 28 8.04 -8.55 -8.89
C LYS A 28 8.69 -9.90 -8.59
N LYS A 29 7.91 -10.99 -8.55
CA LYS A 29 8.45 -12.35 -8.37
C LYS A 29 9.41 -12.77 -9.50
N GLN A 30 9.32 -12.14 -10.66
CA GLN A 30 10.18 -12.41 -11.81
C GLN A 30 11.46 -11.56 -11.79
N ASN A 31 11.61 -10.67 -10.81
CA ASN A 31 12.74 -9.77 -10.70
C ASN A 31 13.61 -10.14 -9.47
N PRO A 32 14.79 -10.77 -9.68
CA PRO A 32 15.67 -11.17 -8.60
C PRO A 32 16.12 -10.01 -7.70
N GLY A 33 16.29 -8.81 -8.26
CA GLY A 33 16.65 -7.61 -7.49
C GLY A 33 15.56 -7.16 -6.53
N SER A 34 14.29 -7.29 -6.93
CA SER A 34 13.14 -6.99 -6.07
C SER A 34 13.07 -7.98 -4.91
N LEU A 35 13.21 -9.28 -5.19
CA LEU A 35 13.22 -10.32 -4.16
C LEU A 35 14.38 -10.15 -3.17
N ALA A 36 15.58 -9.83 -3.67
CA ALA A 36 16.74 -9.56 -2.83
C ALA A 36 16.54 -8.34 -1.92
N GLY A 37 15.94 -7.27 -2.46
CA GLY A 37 15.60 -6.08 -1.68
C GLY A 37 14.62 -6.40 -0.55
N GLU A 38 13.51 -7.09 -0.85
CA GLU A 38 12.51 -7.47 0.16
C GLU A 38 13.13 -8.32 1.29
N GLU A 39 13.93 -9.33 0.95
CA GLU A 39 14.60 -10.17 1.94
C GLU A 39 15.68 -9.42 2.74
N LEU A 40 16.38 -8.46 2.13
CA LEU A 40 17.34 -7.59 2.84
C LEU A 40 16.63 -6.76 3.92
N PHE A 41 15.55 -6.04 3.57
CA PHE A 41 14.82 -5.21 4.53
C PHE A 41 14.20 -6.04 5.65
N LYS A 42 13.61 -7.20 5.31
CA LYS A 42 13.07 -8.14 6.29
C LYS A 42 14.13 -8.62 7.28
N ARG A 43 15.35 -8.94 6.82
CA ARG A 43 16.46 -9.37 7.69
C ARG A 43 17.03 -8.24 8.53
N LEU A 44 17.12 -7.04 7.95
CA LEU A 44 17.71 -5.88 8.63
C LEU A 44 16.81 -5.36 9.76
N TYR A 45 15.49 -5.35 9.55
CA TYR A 45 14.54 -4.72 10.45
C TYR A 45 13.66 -5.72 11.23
N GLY A 46 13.65 -7.00 10.86
CA GLY A 46 12.83 -8.02 11.52
C GLY A 46 11.36 -7.63 11.57
N ASN A 47 10.80 -7.57 12.79
CA ASN A 47 9.40 -7.21 13.03
C ASN A 47 9.14 -5.70 13.10
N HIS A 48 10.15 -4.85 12.87
CA HIS A 48 9.95 -3.41 12.81
C HIS A 48 9.18 -3.03 11.52
N PRO A 49 8.36 -1.96 11.51
CA PRO A 49 7.57 -1.57 10.33
C PRO A 49 8.37 -1.41 9.03
N TYR A 50 9.65 -1.10 9.10
CA TYR A 50 10.54 -1.00 7.93
C TYR A 50 10.99 -2.34 7.35
N GLY A 51 10.75 -3.44 8.05
CA GLY A 51 10.95 -4.79 7.52
C GLY A 51 9.80 -5.23 6.62
N HIS A 52 8.71 -4.47 6.57
CA HIS A 52 7.52 -4.80 5.79
C HIS A 52 7.58 -4.07 4.43
N PRO A 53 7.19 -4.72 3.32
CA PRO A 53 7.06 -4.05 2.03
C PRO A 53 6.09 -2.87 2.12
N SER A 54 6.49 -1.68 1.67
CA SER A 54 5.68 -0.46 1.73
C SER A 54 4.38 -0.56 0.94
N GLU A 55 4.38 -1.33 -0.15
CA GLU A 55 3.21 -1.62 -0.97
C GLU A 55 2.29 -2.70 -0.38
N GLY A 56 2.72 -3.35 0.71
CA GLY A 56 2.06 -4.52 1.29
C GLY A 56 2.33 -5.81 0.51
N THR A 57 1.50 -6.82 0.78
CA THR A 57 1.51 -8.14 0.13
C THR A 57 0.16 -8.47 -0.50
N ALA A 58 0.13 -9.48 -1.38
CA ALA A 58 -1.10 -9.98 -1.99
C ALA A 58 -2.19 -10.34 -0.94
N GLU A 59 -1.77 -10.90 0.20
CA GLU A 59 -2.64 -11.25 1.33
C GLU A 59 -3.19 -10.00 2.01
N SER A 60 -2.35 -8.98 2.23
CA SER A 60 -2.74 -7.74 2.91
C SER A 60 -3.66 -6.86 2.08
N ILE A 61 -3.54 -6.88 0.74
CA ILE A 61 -4.32 -6.02 -0.16
C ILE A 61 -5.76 -6.52 -0.35
N LYS A 62 -5.97 -7.85 -0.41
CA LYS A 62 -7.29 -8.46 -0.61
C LYS A 62 -8.36 -7.95 0.37
N PRO A 63 -8.14 -7.91 1.70
CA PRO A 63 -9.16 -7.49 2.66
C PRO A 63 -9.38 -5.97 2.74
N ILE A 64 -8.59 -5.12 2.06
CA ILE A 64 -8.71 -3.66 2.18
C ILE A 64 -10.10 -3.17 1.76
N THR A 65 -10.75 -2.37 2.59
CA THR A 65 -12.09 -1.82 2.34
C THR A 65 -12.07 -0.32 2.15
N ILE A 66 -13.10 0.23 1.50
CA ILE A 66 -13.29 1.68 1.38
C ILE A 66 -13.35 2.35 2.76
N ALA A 67 -13.96 1.69 3.75
CA ALA A 67 -14.03 2.21 5.11
C ALA A 67 -12.63 2.39 5.73
N GLN A 68 -11.73 1.41 5.55
CA GLN A 68 -10.35 1.52 6.00
C GLN A 68 -9.59 2.63 5.27
N LEU A 69 -9.83 2.84 3.98
CA LEU A 69 -9.23 3.93 3.22
C LEU A 69 -9.68 5.30 3.74
N LYS A 70 -10.98 5.47 4.00
CA LYS A 70 -11.53 6.70 4.59
C LYS A 70 -10.96 6.95 5.99
N ALA A 71 -10.87 5.92 6.82
CA ALA A 71 -10.31 6.02 8.16
C ALA A 71 -8.82 6.39 8.13
N PHE A 72 -8.04 5.76 7.24
CA PHE A 72 -6.64 6.10 7.04
C PHE A 72 -6.48 7.54 6.54
N HIS A 73 -7.26 7.96 5.55
CA HIS A 73 -7.22 9.31 5.01
C HIS A 73 -7.49 10.38 6.07
N THR A 74 -8.53 10.18 6.87
CA THR A 74 -8.89 11.05 8.00
C THR A 74 -7.74 11.21 9.00
N LYS A 75 -7.00 10.13 9.26
CA LYS A 75 -5.87 10.12 10.20
C LYS A 75 -4.59 10.73 9.60
N ALA A 76 -4.26 10.35 8.37
CA ALA A 76 -2.94 10.62 7.77
C ALA A 76 -2.88 11.92 6.97
N TYR A 77 -4.01 12.44 6.48
CA TYR A 77 -4.06 13.67 5.68
C TYR A 77 -4.65 14.85 6.47
N ALA A 78 -4.47 14.85 7.79
CA ALA A 78 -4.80 15.99 8.65
C ALA A 78 -3.78 17.14 8.44
N ALA A 79 -4.21 18.38 8.64
CA ALA A 79 -3.40 19.58 8.39
C ALA A 79 -2.05 19.60 9.15
N GLY A 80 -1.98 18.97 10.33
CA GLY A 80 -0.74 18.84 11.10
C GLY A 80 0.21 17.74 10.62
N ASN A 81 -0.15 16.98 9.58
CA ASN A 81 0.63 15.87 9.02
C ASN A 81 0.97 16.07 7.53
N ALA A 82 0.80 17.29 7.01
CA ALA A 82 1.15 17.68 5.65
C ALA A 82 2.12 18.87 5.71
N VAL A 83 3.13 18.89 4.84
CA VAL A 83 4.11 19.99 4.67
C VAL A 83 4.01 20.62 3.30
#